data_AF-U6RL30-F1
#
_entry.id   AF-U6RL30-F1
#
_cell.length_a   1.000
_cell.length_b   1.000
_cell.length_c   1.000
_cell.angle_alpha   90.00
_cell.angle_beta   90.00
_cell.angle_gamma   90.00
#
_symmetry.space_group_name_H-M   'P 1'
#
loop_
_entity.id
_entity.type
_entity.pdbx_description
1 polymer ?
#
loop_
_entity_poly.entity_id
_entity_poly.type
_entity_poly.pdbx_seq_one_letter_code
_entity_poly.pdbx_strand_id
1 'polypeptide(L)'
;MSLKRFFISLSAILPLLFCGCDDDEPANAGNAPKPEMNIVVSPQSGLFYGDKVSVTGTLTDEKNLKMYTILLKDGNDTELYRKEQMLLGQSFQMNESFSIPLPKNAEEGTFKVEVILENSRNGEAVQSFDLTSLQVPTFNRLYLLLGNKSVVELYPNGDVFEADETFPANIKGIISPTPTNTGLYWGTVNGEIQTMAKDSIIIGGDIEASCKITFNPKTFELTFGERHGWTSLPSIDSYYILGTISGHWQDGEIKEEKAKMRMQGYESGDLRYYTWFPPEGDNVETGMWGSIAAGTFQLKKAGEDSFILWNGTQLTTGSAYDTSKSFPVTAGGAFEIRVYFEGDECTKVSVIGSERTLEFANEQVKANGVTLGNGIDFAGTQLQLKSGTSYIYEGEVELTKGETISSNTVDLSLCAPNKDLFAGSGNANWTLTSSTGKYFIQIDAFSGSSYARPASGYPDAIYMYGWSWAHSQAGTAQNWQVDSALPLVRVGNSFVYEGTCYVFSWGGDVAFILTNPSGETKIELPNVNFDANSNILNGNATHFTLPTVEGYYKVSVDLKDGITISDGNPATVTPNGSGNFTLRYTLQ
;
A
#
# COMPACT_ATOMS: atom_id res chain seq x y z
N MET A 1 -45.33 17.18 -11.67
CA MET A 1 -46.22 18.21 -12.24
C MET A 1 -45.41 19.50 -12.35
N SER A 2 -45.35 20.09 -13.55
CA SER A 2 -44.92 21.46 -13.91
C SER A 2 -43.54 21.96 -13.42
N LEU A 3 -42.50 22.03 -14.26
CA LEU A 3 -42.24 23.02 -15.32
C LEU A 3 -42.24 24.48 -14.81
N LYS A 4 -41.11 25.18 -14.97
CA LYS A 4 -41.05 26.45 -15.75
C LYS A 4 -39.62 26.96 -15.94
N ARG A 5 -39.29 27.11 -17.23
CA ARG A 5 -38.20 27.93 -17.77
C ARG A 5 -38.39 29.39 -17.36
N PHE A 6 -37.29 30.12 -17.16
CA PHE A 6 -37.26 31.56 -17.36
C PHE A 6 -36.01 31.98 -18.15
N PHE A 7 -36.31 32.71 -19.22
CA PHE A 7 -35.45 33.50 -20.09
C PHE A 7 -34.71 34.63 -19.34
N ILE A 8 -33.67 35.18 -19.98
CA ILE A 8 -33.19 36.60 -20.04
C ILE A 8 -31.70 36.51 -20.44
N SER A 9 -31.10 37.30 -21.34
CA SER A 9 -31.53 38.31 -22.31
C SER A 9 -30.41 38.51 -23.34
N LEU A 10 -30.80 38.92 -24.54
CA LEU A 10 -29.94 39.23 -25.67
C LEU A 10 -29.82 40.77 -25.80
N SER A 11 -28.61 41.33 -25.76
CA SER A 11 -28.24 42.71 -26.18
C SER A 11 -26.79 42.96 -25.76
N ALA A 12 -25.84 43.48 -26.55
CA ALA A 12 -25.85 44.05 -27.89
C ALA A 12 -24.41 43.98 -28.44
N ILE A 13 -24.25 43.66 -29.72
CA ILE A 13 -22.97 43.74 -30.43
C ILE A 13 -22.91 45.10 -31.15
N LEU A 14 -21.89 45.89 -30.85
CA LEU A 14 -21.54 47.12 -31.54
C LEU A 14 -20.51 46.78 -32.64
N PRO A 15 -20.73 47.14 -33.92
CA PRO A 15 -19.75 46.90 -34.98
C PRO A 15 -18.80 48.09 -35.10
N LEU A 16 -17.50 47.82 -35.08
CA LEU A 16 -16.48 48.71 -35.62
C LEU A 16 -15.61 47.91 -36.59
N LEU A 17 -15.85 48.16 -37.89
CA LEU A 17 -14.92 47.93 -38.99
C LEU A 17 -13.70 48.87 -38.79
N PHE A 18 -12.46 48.52 -39.10
CA PHE A 18 -11.96 48.43 -40.48
C PHE A 18 -10.60 47.70 -40.60
N CYS A 19 -10.54 46.91 -41.68
CA CYS A 19 -9.43 46.65 -42.62
C CYS A 19 -8.09 46.05 -42.18
N GLY A 20 -7.77 44.93 -42.81
CA GLY A 20 -6.42 44.39 -42.89
C GLY A 20 -6.29 43.15 -43.79
N CYS A 21 -6.63 43.32 -45.08
CA CYS A 21 -6.31 42.49 -46.25
C CYS A 21 -6.82 41.03 -46.32
N ASP A 22 -7.53 40.78 -47.42
CA ASP A 22 -7.73 39.47 -48.03
C ASP A 22 -6.38 38.76 -48.23
N ASP A 23 -6.33 37.50 -47.82
CA ASP A 23 -5.71 36.43 -48.61
C ASP A 23 -6.57 35.18 -48.36
N ASP A 24 -7.63 35.06 -49.17
CA ASP A 24 -8.33 33.80 -49.41
C ASP A 24 -7.39 32.88 -50.21
N GLU A 25 -6.59 32.08 -49.51
CA GLU A 25 -6.27 30.73 -49.97
C GLU A 25 -6.69 29.73 -48.88
N PRO A 26 -7.44 28.66 -49.21
CA PRO A 26 -7.59 27.56 -48.28
C PRO A 26 -6.21 26.92 -48.17
N ALA A 27 -5.48 27.24 -47.10
CA ALA A 27 -4.22 26.60 -46.80
C ALA A 27 -4.44 25.08 -46.84
N ASN A 28 -3.91 24.43 -47.87
CA ASN A 28 -3.81 22.99 -47.95
C ASN A 28 -3.26 22.50 -46.61
N ALA A 29 -4.01 21.65 -45.91
CA ALA A 29 -3.62 21.07 -44.62
C ALA A 29 -2.23 20.38 -44.65
N GLY A 30 -1.65 20.15 -45.84
CA GLY A 30 -0.30 19.60 -46.02
C GLY A 30 0.88 20.57 -45.92
N ASN A 31 0.68 21.89 -45.79
CA ASN A 31 1.78 22.90 -45.80
C ASN A 31 2.01 23.64 -44.47
N ALA A 32 1.29 23.33 -43.40
CA ALA A 32 1.56 23.92 -42.10
C ALA A 32 2.97 23.50 -41.60
N PRO A 33 3.80 24.42 -41.04
CA PRO A 33 5.09 24.06 -40.47
C PRO A 33 4.91 22.95 -39.44
N LYS A 34 5.66 21.86 -39.60
CA LYS A 34 5.54 20.68 -38.74
C LYS A 34 6.31 20.88 -37.44
N PRO A 35 5.78 20.40 -36.30
CA PRO A 35 6.57 20.34 -35.09
C PRO A 35 7.67 19.27 -35.24
N GLU A 36 8.68 19.36 -34.38
CA GLU A 36 9.79 18.41 -34.31
C GLU A 36 9.62 17.50 -33.10
N MET A 37 10.02 16.24 -33.25
CA MET A 37 10.09 15.29 -32.15
C MET A 37 11.29 14.39 -32.28
N ASN A 38 11.88 14.05 -31.14
CA ASN A 38 12.92 13.04 -31.01
C ASN A 38 12.51 12.07 -29.92
N ILE A 39 11.83 11.00 -30.32
CA ILE A 39 11.27 9.99 -29.43
C ILE A 39 12.08 8.70 -29.48
N VAL A 40 12.19 8.04 -28.33
CA VAL A 40 12.69 6.69 -28.14
C VAL A 40 11.58 5.86 -27.50
N VAL A 41 11.41 4.64 -27.99
CA VAL A 41 10.52 3.62 -27.42
C VAL A 41 11.36 2.47 -26.88
N SER A 42 11.10 2.04 -25.65
CA SER A 42 11.84 0.95 -25.01
C SER A 42 10.96 0.19 -24.00
N PRO A 43 11.01 -1.16 -23.96
CA PRO A 43 11.71 -2.05 -24.88
C PRO A 43 11.01 -2.14 -26.24
N GLN A 44 11.69 -2.68 -27.27
CA GLN A 44 11.11 -2.91 -28.62
C GLN A 44 11.02 -4.39 -29.02
N SER A 45 11.54 -5.32 -28.22
CA SER A 45 11.58 -6.74 -28.56
C SER A 45 11.54 -7.62 -27.32
N GLY A 46 11.10 -8.87 -27.49
CA GLY A 46 11.04 -9.85 -26.40
C GLY A 46 9.99 -9.49 -25.35
N LEU A 47 8.91 -8.87 -25.82
CA LEU A 47 7.81 -8.37 -24.99
C LEU A 47 6.72 -9.44 -24.88
N PHE A 48 6.01 -9.43 -23.77
CA PHE A 48 4.74 -10.13 -23.58
C PHE A 48 3.61 -9.10 -23.53
N TYR A 49 2.38 -9.53 -23.85
CA TYR A 49 1.22 -8.74 -23.48
C TYR A 49 1.24 -8.48 -21.96
N GLY A 50 0.93 -7.26 -21.54
CA GLY A 50 1.06 -6.79 -20.16
C GLY A 50 2.31 -5.99 -19.86
N ASP A 51 3.39 -6.22 -20.62
CA ASP A 51 4.65 -5.52 -20.41
C ASP A 51 4.48 -4.03 -20.61
N LYS A 52 5.27 -3.27 -19.83
CA LYS A 52 5.30 -1.81 -19.93
C LYS A 52 6.27 -1.38 -21.02
N VAL A 53 5.79 -0.49 -21.88
CA VAL A 53 6.58 0.21 -22.89
C VAL A 53 6.67 1.67 -22.51
N SER A 54 7.89 2.19 -22.45
CA SER A 54 8.17 3.60 -22.22
C SER A 54 8.34 4.34 -23.54
N VAL A 55 7.73 5.51 -23.63
CA VAL A 55 7.86 6.46 -24.75
C VAL A 55 8.44 7.74 -24.18
N THR A 56 9.70 8.02 -24.47
CA THR A 56 10.43 9.15 -23.91
C THR A 56 11.03 9.99 -25.02
N GLY A 57 11.21 11.29 -24.77
CA GLY A 57 11.85 12.15 -25.75
C GLY A 57 11.48 13.61 -25.62
N THR A 58 11.95 14.41 -26.58
CA THR A 58 11.70 15.85 -26.60
C THR A 58 10.79 16.19 -27.77
N LEU A 59 9.76 16.99 -27.49
CA LEU A 59 8.84 17.57 -28.47
C LEU A 59 9.12 19.07 -28.55
N THR A 60 9.19 19.63 -29.75
CA THR A 60 9.45 21.07 -29.97
C THR A 60 8.66 21.65 -31.14
N ASP A 61 8.29 22.92 -31.04
CA ASP A 61 7.75 23.72 -32.14
C ASP A 61 8.20 25.18 -31.99
N GLU A 62 8.36 25.89 -33.11
CA GLU A 62 8.79 27.29 -33.11
C GLU A 62 7.81 28.24 -32.39
N LYS A 63 6.51 27.93 -32.41
CA LYS A 63 5.47 28.78 -31.79
C LYS A 63 4.91 28.16 -30.53
N ASN A 64 4.13 27.09 -30.68
CA ASN A 64 3.46 26.41 -29.57
C ASN A 64 2.97 25.04 -30.04
N LEU A 65 3.23 24.03 -29.21
CA LEU A 65 2.64 22.71 -29.29
C LEU A 65 1.15 22.75 -28.93
N LYS A 66 0.39 21.74 -29.38
CA LYS A 66 -1.05 21.62 -29.12
C LYS A 66 -1.37 20.32 -28.37
N MET A 67 -0.97 19.18 -28.93
CA MET A 67 -1.27 17.86 -28.39
C MET A 67 -0.28 16.83 -28.92
N TYR A 68 -0.02 15.77 -28.15
CA TYR A 68 0.47 14.52 -28.71
C TYR A 68 -0.58 13.39 -28.54
N THR A 69 -0.55 12.43 -29.47
CA THR A 69 -1.29 11.17 -29.39
C THR A 69 -0.32 10.00 -29.47
N ILE A 70 -0.44 9.03 -28.56
CA ILE A 70 0.26 7.73 -28.64
C ILE A 70 -0.77 6.68 -29.01
N LEU A 71 -0.52 5.94 -30.09
CA LEU A 71 -1.33 4.82 -30.55
C LEU A 71 -0.51 3.53 -30.51
N LEU A 72 -1.12 2.45 -30.01
CA LEU A 72 -0.63 1.09 -30.21
C LEU A 72 -1.56 0.38 -31.19
N LYS A 73 -1.00 -0.14 -32.28
CA LYS A 73 -1.72 -0.91 -33.28
C LYS A 73 -1.18 -2.33 -33.39
N ASP A 74 -2.06 -3.29 -33.63
CA ASP A 74 -1.67 -4.65 -33.97
C ASP A 74 -1.23 -4.79 -35.44
N GLY A 75 -0.85 -5.99 -35.86
CA GLY A 75 -0.44 -6.28 -37.24
C GLY A 75 -1.55 -6.12 -38.29
N ASN A 76 -2.81 -5.92 -37.86
CA ASN A 76 -3.97 -5.65 -38.72
C ASN A 76 -4.39 -4.17 -38.70
N ASP A 77 -3.55 -3.28 -38.17
CA ASP A 77 -3.85 -1.85 -37.94
C ASP A 77 -5.01 -1.58 -36.96
N THR A 78 -5.39 -2.56 -36.14
CA THR A 78 -6.41 -2.38 -35.09
C THR A 78 -5.81 -1.60 -33.93
N GLU A 79 -6.46 -0.50 -33.53
CA GLU A 79 -6.07 0.29 -32.36
C GLU A 79 -6.37 -0.47 -31.06
N LEU A 80 -5.32 -0.77 -30.29
CA LEU A 80 -5.42 -1.44 -28.99
C LEU A 80 -5.28 -0.47 -27.82
N TYR A 81 -4.58 0.65 -28.03
CA TYR A 81 -4.37 1.68 -27.02
C TYR A 81 -4.29 3.05 -27.68
N ARG A 82 -4.87 4.04 -27.01
CA ARG A 82 -4.77 5.46 -27.35
C ARG A 82 -4.59 6.29 -26.10
N LYS A 83 -3.63 7.21 -26.14
CA LYS A 83 -3.47 8.28 -25.15
C LYS A 83 -3.31 9.61 -25.85
N GLU A 84 -4.07 10.59 -25.40
CA GLU A 84 -4.02 11.97 -25.89
C GLU A 84 -3.65 12.90 -24.74
N GLN A 85 -2.78 13.87 -25.00
CA GLN A 85 -2.33 14.83 -23.99
C GLN A 85 -2.18 16.22 -24.60
N MET A 86 -2.90 17.19 -24.03
CA MET A 86 -2.77 18.59 -24.39
C MET A 86 -1.43 19.16 -23.91
N LEU A 87 -0.82 20.00 -24.74
CA LEU A 87 0.49 20.61 -24.51
C LEU A 87 0.38 22.14 -24.51
N LEU A 88 1.29 22.80 -23.80
CA LEU A 88 1.42 24.25 -23.77
C LEU A 88 2.90 24.64 -23.90
N GLY A 89 3.17 25.69 -24.68
CA GLY A 89 4.52 26.20 -24.90
C GLY A 89 5.24 25.58 -26.10
N GLN A 90 6.51 25.96 -26.27
CA GLN A 90 7.34 25.60 -27.43
C GLN A 90 8.06 24.27 -27.29
N SER A 91 8.22 23.75 -26.07
CA SER A 91 8.92 22.50 -25.81
C SER A 91 8.24 21.71 -24.70
N PHE A 92 8.30 20.39 -24.81
CA PHE A 92 7.81 19.46 -23.81
C PHE A 92 8.73 18.24 -23.71
N GLN A 93 9.02 17.80 -22.50
CA GLN A 93 9.72 16.55 -22.25
C GLN A 93 8.70 15.43 -22.03
N MET A 94 8.64 14.49 -22.97
CA MET A 94 7.78 13.32 -22.89
C MET A 94 8.45 12.26 -22.01
N ASN A 95 7.71 11.78 -21.02
CA ASN A 95 8.09 10.64 -20.20
C ASN A 95 6.83 9.81 -19.90
N GLU A 96 6.41 9.04 -20.91
CA GLU A 96 5.18 8.28 -20.86
C GLU A 96 5.44 6.79 -20.78
N SER A 97 4.49 6.05 -20.21
CA SER A 97 4.50 4.59 -20.25
C SER A 97 3.08 4.03 -20.35
N PHE A 98 2.95 2.89 -21.00
CA PHE A 98 1.71 2.13 -21.08
C PHE A 98 1.99 0.63 -21.04
N SER A 99 1.02 -0.16 -20.59
CA SER A 99 1.06 -1.62 -20.66
C SER A 99 0.40 -2.11 -21.95
N ILE A 100 0.99 -3.10 -22.60
CA ILE A 100 0.45 -3.70 -23.84
C ILE A 100 -0.85 -4.47 -23.52
N PRO A 101 -2.03 -4.06 -24.00
CA PRO A 101 -3.30 -4.75 -23.71
C PRO A 101 -3.37 -6.10 -24.41
N LEU A 102 -3.92 -7.13 -23.77
CA LEU A 102 -4.13 -8.45 -24.33
C LEU A 102 -5.53 -8.52 -24.98
N PRO A 103 -5.66 -8.67 -26.31
CA PRO A 103 -6.96 -8.88 -26.96
C PRO A 103 -7.46 -10.32 -26.78
N LYS A 104 -8.78 -10.53 -26.97
CA LYS A 104 -9.36 -11.88 -27.02
C LYS A 104 -8.72 -12.68 -28.15
N ASN A 105 -8.35 -13.93 -27.86
CA ASN A 105 -7.69 -14.83 -28.81
C ASN A 105 -6.41 -14.22 -29.41
N ALA A 106 -5.67 -13.45 -28.62
CA ALA A 106 -4.39 -12.89 -29.04
C ALA A 106 -3.46 -13.96 -29.63
N GLU A 107 -2.73 -13.55 -30.65
CA GLU A 107 -1.68 -14.34 -31.29
C GLU A 107 -0.35 -13.62 -31.16
N GLU A 108 0.74 -14.35 -31.32
CA GLU A 108 2.07 -13.76 -31.38
C GLU A 108 2.20 -12.85 -32.61
N GLY A 109 2.92 -11.74 -32.48
CA GLY A 109 2.96 -10.77 -33.57
C GLY A 109 3.94 -9.63 -33.43
N THR A 110 3.84 -8.69 -34.36
CA THR A 110 4.55 -7.41 -34.35
C THR A 110 3.54 -6.29 -34.28
N PHE A 111 3.72 -5.38 -33.33
CA PHE A 111 2.85 -4.24 -33.12
C PHE A 111 3.56 -2.96 -33.51
N LYS A 112 2.79 -1.89 -33.69
CA LYS A 112 3.31 -0.57 -34.07
C LYS A 112 2.90 0.47 -33.04
N VAL A 113 3.88 1.20 -32.52
CA VAL A 113 3.66 2.40 -31.72
C VAL A 113 3.77 3.60 -32.63
N GLU A 114 2.72 4.40 -32.72
CA GLU A 114 2.72 5.67 -33.46
C GLU A 114 2.57 6.83 -32.50
N VAL A 115 3.50 7.77 -32.56
CA VAL A 115 3.42 9.05 -31.84
C VAL A 115 3.10 10.13 -32.85
N ILE A 116 1.95 10.77 -32.67
CA ILE A 116 1.45 11.87 -33.50
C ILE A 116 1.60 13.15 -32.69
N LEU A 117 2.31 14.13 -33.21
CA LEU A 117 2.50 15.44 -32.58
C LEU A 117 1.84 16.53 -33.41
N GLU A 118 0.92 17.26 -32.79
CA GLU A 118 0.24 18.42 -33.38
C GLU A 118 0.73 19.72 -32.74
N ASN A 119 0.92 20.74 -33.56
CA ASN A 119 1.15 22.11 -33.09
C ASN A 119 -0.11 22.98 -33.19
N SER A 120 -0.04 24.16 -32.60
CA SER A 120 -1.12 25.16 -32.60
C SER A 120 -1.49 25.71 -33.98
N ARG A 121 -0.67 25.42 -35.00
CA ARG A 121 -0.86 25.81 -36.41
C ARG A 121 -1.45 24.68 -37.25
N ASN A 122 -1.90 23.58 -36.63
CA ASN A 122 -2.39 22.35 -37.27
C ASN A 122 -1.33 21.64 -38.15
N GLY A 123 -0.04 21.86 -37.89
CA GLY A 123 1.03 21.02 -38.43
C GLY A 123 1.16 19.72 -37.63
N GLU A 124 1.33 18.61 -38.34
CA GLU A 124 1.39 17.26 -37.78
C GLU A 124 2.72 16.57 -38.15
N ALA A 125 3.33 15.93 -37.17
CA ALA A 125 4.45 15.02 -37.34
C ALA A 125 4.09 13.64 -36.77
N VAL A 126 4.49 12.56 -37.44
CA VAL A 126 4.25 11.17 -37.00
C VAL A 126 5.57 10.42 -36.95
N GLN A 127 5.85 9.74 -35.83
CA GLN A 127 6.98 8.85 -35.68
C GLN A 127 6.47 7.45 -35.30
N SER A 128 7.01 6.42 -35.96
CA SER A 128 6.57 5.04 -35.81
C SER A 128 7.70 4.15 -35.30
N PHE A 129 7.36 3.20 -34.45
CA PHE A 129 8.28 2.22 -33.88
C PHE A 129 7.66 0.83 -33.90
N ASP A 130 8.43 -0.16 -34.29
CA ASP A 130 7.99 -1.55 -34.30
C ASP A 130 8.30 -2.22 -32.95
N LEU A 131 7.30 -2.90 -32.39
CA LEU A 131 7.45 -3.81 -31.25
C LEU A 131 7.41 -5.23 -31.79
N THR A 132 8.57 -5.87 -31.86
CA THR A 132 8.75 -7.18 -32.51
C THR A 132 8.75 -8.32 -31.49
N SER A 133 8.40 -9.53 -31.94
CA SER A 133 8.42 -10.75 -31.11
C SER A 133 7.52 -10.63 -29.88
N LEU A 134 6.29 -10.12 -30.05
CA LEU A 134 5.32 -10.07 -28.97
C LEU A 134 4.76 -11.48 -28.71
N GLN A 135 4.78 -11.91 -27.46
CA GLN A 135 4.39 -13.26 -27.04
C GLN A 135 3.11 -13.23 -26.20
N VAL A 136 2.30 -14.28 -26.31
CA VAL A 136 1.12 -14.48 -25.45
C VAL A 136 1.61 -14.98 -24.08
N PRO A 137 1.24 -14.33 -22.96
CA PRO A 137 1.67 -14.76 -21.64
C PRO A 137 1.09 -16.12 -21.27
N THR A 138 1.90 -16.93 -20.58
CA THR A 138 1.44 -18.14 -19.89
C THR A 138 1.29 -17.86 -18.41
N PHE A 139 0.21 -18.35 -17.80
CA PHE A 139 -0.08 -18.12 -16.39
C PHE A 139 0.01 -19.44 -15.61
N ASN A 140 0.72 -19.43 -14.48
CA ASN A 140 0.73 -20.57 -13.56
C ASN A 140 -0.46 -20.55 -12.60
N ARG A 141 -1.00 -19.36 -12.35
CA ARG A 141 -2.11 -19.07 -11.45
C ARG A 141 -2.75 -17.75 -11.90
N LEU A 142 -4.04 -17.60 -11.64
CA LEU A 142 -4.73 -16.31 -11.73
C LEU A 142 -5.33 -15.98 -10.36
N TYR A 143 -5.61 -14.71 -10.14
CA TYR A 143 -6.11 -14.19 -8.88
C TYR A 143 -7.35 -13.36 -9.15
N LEU A 144 -8.45 -13.69 -8.49
CA LEU A 144 -9.65 -12.86 -8.45
C LEU A 144 -9.55 -11.91 -7.25
N LEU A 145 -9.27 -10.64 -7.54
CA LEU A 145 -9.11 -9.57 -6.56
C LEU A 145 -10.47 -8.95 -6.29
N LEU A 146 -11.04 -9.24 -5.13
CA LEU A 146 -12.37 -8.77 -4.75
C LEU A 146 -12.31 -7.34 -4.17
N GLY A 147 -13.43 -6.62 -4.27
CA GLY A 147 -13.54 -5.22 -3.81
C GLY A 147 -13.33 -5.03 -2.31
N ASN A 148 -13.47 -6.10 -1.52
CA ASN A 148 -13.15 -6.14 -0.08
C ASN A 148 -11.69 -6.56 0.20
N LYS A 149 -10.81 -6.52 -0.82
CA LYS A 149 -9.39 -6.92 -0.72
C LYS A 149 -9.15 -8.39 -0.39
N SER A 150 -10.17 -9.23 -0.45
CA SER A 150 -9.98 -10.68 -0.48
C SER A 150 -9.44 -11.10 -1.84
N VAL A 151 -8.58 -12.11 -1.86
CA VAL A 151 -7.99 -12.63 -3.10
C VAL A 151 -8.26 -14.11 -3.20
N VAL A 152 -8.98 -14.50 -4.24
CA VAL A 152 -9.26 -15.90 -4.54
C VAL A 152 -8.28 -16.39 -5.59
N GLU A 153 -7.59 -17.48 -5.28
CA GLU A 153 -6.63 -18.10 -6.19
C GLU A 153 -7.34 -19.06 -7.14
N LEU A 154 -7.19 -18.82 -8.44
CA LEU A 154 -7.73 -19.67 -9.50
C LEU A 154 -6.62 -20.60 -10.01
N TYR A 155 -6.87 -21.90 -9.94
CA TYR A 155 -5.92 -22.95 -10.30
C TYR A 155 -6.11 -23.39 -11.75
N PRO A 156 -5.02 -23.66 -12.49
CA PRO A 156 -5.11 -24.09 -13.89
C PRO A 156 -5.75 -25.46 -14.02
N ASN A 157 -6.69 -25.60 -14.96
CA ASN A 157 -7.34 -26.84 -15.37
C ASN A 157 -7.52 -26.82 -16.90
N GLY A 158 -6.50 -27.29 -17.63
CA GLY A 158 -6.47 -27.17 -19.09
C GLY A 158 -6.35 -25.69 -19.53
N ASP A 159 -7.29 -25.23 -20.36
CA ASP A 159 -7.31 -23.85 -20.88
C ASP A 159 -8.01 -22.85 -19.95
N VAL A 160 -8.53 -23.31 -18.81
CA VAL A 160 -9.28 -22.49 -17.84
C VAL A 160 -8.60 -22.46 -16.48
N PHE A 161 -8.96 -21.46 -15.68
CA PHE A 161 -8.56 -21.32 -14.29
C PHE A 161 -9.79 -21.34 -13.41
N GLU A 162 -9.78 -22.14 -12.36
CA GLU A 162 -10.97 -22.41 -11.54
C GLU A 162 -10.71 -22.35 -10.04
N ALA A 163 -11.76 -22.06 -9.28
CA ALA A 163 -11.79 -22.13 -7.82
C ALA A 163 -13.20 -22.40 -7.33
N ASP A 164 -13.30 -22.99 -6.14
CA ASP A 164 -14.55 -23.13 -5.38
C ASP A 164 -14.44 -22.24 -4.13
N GLU A 165 -15.31 -21.23 -4.02
CA GLU A 165 -15.23 -20.27 -2.93
C GLU A 165 -16.61 -19.68 -2.58
N THR A 166 -16.73 -19.13 -1.38
CA THR A 166 -17.91 -18.41 -0.90
C THR A 166 -17.81 -16.94 -1.25
N PHE A 167 -18.74 -16.43 -2.04
CA PHE A 167 -18.76 -15.03 -2.46
C PHE A 167 -19.86 -14.25 -1.75
N PRO A 168 -19.54 -13.11 -1.12
CA PRO A 168 -20.55 -12.20 -0.60
C PRO A 168 -21.52 -11.71 -1.70
N ALA A 169 -22.72 -11.34 -1.29
CA ALA A 169 -23.72 -10.78 -2.18
C ALA A 169 -23.17 -9.55 -2.93
N ASN A 170 -23.40 -9.48 -4.23
CA ASN A 170 -23.03 -8.38 -5.12
C ASN A 170 -21.52 -8.01 -5.12
N ILE A 171 -20.64 -8.86 -4.57
CA ILE A 171 -19.20 -8.56 -4.54
C ILE A 171 -18.70 -8.41 -5.97
N LYS A 172 -17.87 -7.38 -6.18
CA LYS A 172 -17.21 -7.15 -7.47
C LYS A 172 -15.73 -7.47 -7.36
N GLY A 173 -15.10 -7.78 -8.48
CA GLY A 173 -13.66 -8.00 -8.52
C GLY A 173 -13.06 -7.85 -9.91
N ILE A 174 -11.74 -7.95 -9.98
CA ILE A 174 -10.99 -8.04 -11.23
C ILE A 174 -10.14 -9.30 -11.21
N ILE A 175 -9.84 -9.86 -12.36
CA ILE A 175 -8.93 -11.00 -12.46
C ILE A 175 -7.54 -10.45 -12.79
N SER A 176 -6.49 -10.99 -12.19
CA SER A 176 -5.11 -10.53 -12.36
C SER A 176 -4.15 -11.72 -12.34
N PRO A 177 -3.02 -11.70 -13.06
CA PRO A 177 -1.94 -12.68 -12.91
C PRO A 177 -1.18 -12.54 -11.58
N THR A 178 -1.36 -11.44 -10.86
CA THR A 178 -0.69 -11.18 -9.58
C THR A 178 -1.69 -10.77 -8.49
N PRO A 179 -1.43 -11.11 -7.22
CA PRO A 179 -2.31 -10.75 -6.10
C PRO A 179 -2.34 -9.24 -5.81
N THR A 180 -1.36 -8.47 -6.30
CA THR A 180 -1.21 -7.02 -6.06
C THR A 180 -1.70 -6.16 -7.23
N ASN A 181 -2.40 -6.75 -8.21
CA ASN A 181 -2.88 -6.07 -9.42
C ASN A 181 -1.78 -5.36 -10.24
N THR A 182 -0.62 -5.99 -10.34
CA THR A 182 0.50 -5.49 -11.15
C THR A 182 0.50 -6.14 -12.53
N GLY A 183 0.55 -5.32 -13.58
CA GLY A 183 0.60 -5.78 -14.98
C GLY A 183 -0.79 -5.91 -15.61
N LEU A 184 -1.09 -7.07 -16.21
CA LEU A 184 -2.38 -7.35 -16.81
C LEU A 184 -3.47 -7.47 -15.75
N TYR A 185 -4.68 -7.08 -16.10
CA TYR A 185 -5.88 -7.42 -15.35
C TYR A 185 -7.07 -7.45 -16.29
N TRP A 186 -8.10 -8.22 -15.93
CA TRP A 186 -9.37 -8.30 -16.63
C TRP A 186 -10.45 -7.66 -15.76
N GLY A 187 -11.12 -6.67 -16.34
CA GLY A 187 -12.29 -6.00 -15.80
C GLY A 187 -13.40 -5.97 -16.85
N THR A 188 -14.32 -5.02 -16.75
CA THR A 188 -15.42 -4.85 -17.70
C THR A 188 -15.37 -3.50 -18.40
N VAL A 189 -15.77 -3.48 -19.68
CA VAL A 189 -16.09 -2.26 -20.43
C VAL A 189 -17.42 -2.52 -21.11
N ASN A 190 -18.43 -1.69 -20.85
CA ASN A 190 -19.79 -1.86 -21.39
C ASN A 190 -20.40 -3.25 -21.13
N GLY A 191 -20.05 -3.87 -20.00
CA GLY A 191 -20.54 -5.20 -19.61
C GLY A 191 -19.78 -6.38 -20.23
N GLU A 192 -18.80 -6.14 -21.09
CA GLU A 192 -17.93 -7.19 -21.63
C GLU A 192 -16.58 -7.24 -20.90
N ILE A 193 -16.07 -8.44 -20.66
CA ILE A 193 -14.74 -8.61 -20.07
C ILE A 193 -13.68 -8.25 -21.10
N GLN A 194 -12.76 -7.36 -20.69
CA GLN A 194 -11.60 -6.93 -21.46
C GLN A 194 -10.39 -6.76 -20.54
N THR A 195 -9.17 -6.81 -21.08
CA THR A 195 -7.99 -6.46 -20.30
C THR A 195 -7.84 -4.96 -20.11
N MET A 196 -7.19 -4.56 -19.02
CA MET A 196 -6.92 -3.17 -18.67
C MET A 196 -8.20 -2.33 -18.43
N ALA A 197 -9.33 -3.01 -18.25
CA ALA A 197 -10.65 -2.41 -18.08
C ALA A 197 -10.87 -1.93 -16.64
N LYS A 198 -11.21 -0.65 -16.48
CA LYS A 198 -11.27 0.01 -15.15
C LYS A 198 -12.40 -0.51 -14.27
N ASP A 199 -13.52 -0.95 -14.85
CA ASP A 199 -14.67 -1.36 -14.07
C ASP A 199 -14.55 -2.82 -13.62
N SER A 200 -14.96 -3.11 -12.39
CA SER A 200 -14.93 -4.46 -11.84
C SER A 200 -16.06 -5.34 -12.37
N ILE A 201 -15.79 -6.64 -12.48
CA ILE A 201 -16.74 -7.70 -12.81
C ILE A 201 -17.64 -7.97 -11.59
N ILE A 202 -18.94 -8.18 -11.80
CA ILE A 202 -19.84 -8.64 -10.74
C ILE A 202 -19.63 -10.15 -10.56
N ILE A 203 -19.21 -10.56 -9.36
CA ILE A 203 -18.89 -11.95 -9.01
C ILE A 203 -20.00 -12.54 -8.13
N GLY A 204 -20.42 -11.80 -7.10
CA GLY A 204 -21.47 -12.21 -6.17
C GLY A 204 -22.86 -12.17 -6.80
N GLY A 205 -23.73 -13.08 -6.37
CA GLY A 205 -25.16 -13.04 -6.71
C GLY A 205 -25.94 -12.11 -5.78
N ASP A 206 -27.27 -12.24 -5.76
CA ASP A 206 -28.13 -11.42 -4.88
C ASP A 206 -27.93 -11.72 -3.39
N ILE A 207 -27.48 -12.93 -3.07
CA ILE A 207 -27.17 -13.43 -1.72
C ILE A 207 -25.76 -14.02 -1.69
N GLU A 208 -25.19 -14.15 -0.49
CA GLU A 208 -23.96 -14.91 -0.29
C GLU A 208 -24.17 -16.38 -0.67
N ALA A 209 -23.26 -16.93 -1.46
CA ALA A 209 -23.33 -18.32 -1.89
C ALA A 209 -21.94 -18.86 -2.25
N SER A 210 -21.79 -20.17 -2.08
CA SER A 210 -20.63 -20.90 -2.58
C SER A 210 -20.87 -21.34 -4.01
N CYS A 211 -19.90 -21.15 -4.90
CA CYS A 211 -19.97 -21.67 -6.26
C CYS A 211 -18.58 -21.84 -6.86
N LYS A 212 -18.48 -22.79 -7.80
CA LYS A 212 -17.33 -22.89 -8.69
C LYS A 212 -17.29 -21.68 -9.61
N ILE A 213 -16.13 -21.06 -9.75
CA ILE A 213 -15.84 -20.05 -10.78
C ILE A 213 -14.85 -20.63 -11.77
N THR A 214 -15.00 -20.29 -13.05
CA THR A 214 -14.08 -20.73 -14.10
C THR A 214 -13.85 -19.59 -15.09
N PHE A 215 -12.58 -19.30 -15.38
CA PHE A 215 -12.16 -18.22 -16.26
C PHE A 215 -11.19 -18.70 -17.32
N ASN A 216 -11.43 -18.36 -18.59
CA ASN A 216 -10.50 -18.61 -19.68
C ASN A 216 -9.75 -17.31 -20.06
N PRO A 217 -8.44 -17.19 -19.80
CA PRO A 217 -7.68 -15.96 -20.10
C PRO A 217 -7.43 -15.75 -21.59
N LYS A 218 -7.76 -16.69 -22.48
CA LYS A 218 -7.67 -16.54 -23.93
C LYS A 218 -8.97 -16.02 -24.53
N THR A 219 -10.12 -16.58 -24.14
CA THR A 219 -11.44 -16.19 -24.68
C THR A 219 -12.13 -15.11 -23.84
N PHE A 220 -11.64 -14.88 -22.62
CA PHE A 220 -12.20 -14.03 -21.57
C PHE A 220 -13.58 -14.48 -21.08
N GLU A 221 -13.91 -15.75 -21.26
CA GLU A 221 -15.16 -16.34 -20.77
C GLU A 221 -15.07 -16.60 -19.26
N LEU A 222 -16.04 -16.07 -18.51
CA LEU A 222 -16.19 -16.28 -17.07
C LEU A 222 -17.53 -16.97 -16.82
N THR A 223 -17.50 -18.14 -16.19
CA THR A 223 -18.68 -18.92 -15.85
C THR A 223 -18.77 -19.21 -14.37
N PHE A 224 -19.99 -19.32 -13.86
CA PHE A 224 -20.30 -19.70 -12.50
C PHE A 224 -21.04 -21.04 -12.51
N GLY A 225 -20.62 -21.96 -11.64
CA GLY A 225 -21.33 -23.20 -11.36
C GLY A 225 -22.62 -22.97 -10.57
N GLU A 226 -23.23 -24.06 -10.11
CA GLU A 226 -24.40 -23.98 -9.24
C GLU A 226 -24.04 -23.23 -7.95
N ARG A 227 -24.95 -22.33 -7.53
CA ARG A 227 -24.80 -21.57 -6.29
C ARG A 227 -25.45 -22.34 -5.15
N HIS A 228 -24.65 -22.70 -4.15
CA HIS A 228 -25.10 -23.35 -2.94
C HIS A 228 -25.27 -22.31 -1.82
N GLY A 229 -26.47 -22.28 -1.23
CA GLY A 229 -26.77 -21.43 -0.09
C GLY A 229 -26.25 -22.02 1.23
N TRP A 230 -26.24 -21.17 2.25
CA TRP A 230 -25.83 -21.51 3.61
C TRP A 230 -27.04 -21.54 4.54
N THR A 231 -27.12 -22.55 5.41
CA THR A 231 -28.17 -22.66 6.43
C THR A 231 -27.61 -22.26 7.79
N SER A 232 -28.34 -21.42 8.53
CA SER A 232 -27.92 -20.99 9.87
C SER A 232 -27.91 -22.16 10.85
N LEU A 233 -26.82 -22.31 11.61
CA LEU A 233 -26.74 -23.23 12.73
C LEU A 233 -27.48 -22.68 13.97
N PRO A 234 -27.96 -23.55 14.87
CA PRO A 234 -28.52 -23.15 16.16
C PRO A 234 -27.51 -22.36 17.00
N SER A 235 -27.96 -21.40 17.82
CA SER A 235 -27.07 -20.55 18.63
C SER A 235 -26.20 -21.30 19.66
N ILE A 236 -26.59 -22.51 20.03
CA ILE A 236 -25.79 -23.40 20.89
C ILE A 236 -24.54 -23.92 20.17
N ASP A 237 -24.58 -24.01 18.85
CA ASP A 237 -23.44 -24.35 18.03
C ASP A 237 -22.77 -23.05 17.58
N SER A 238 -21.87 -22.56 18.43
CA SER A 238 -21.15 -21.31 18.20
C SER A 238 -19.75 -21.35 18.79
N TYR A 239 -18.95 -20.36 18.41
CA TYR A 239 -17.67 -20.05 19.02
C TYR A 239 -17.72 -18.67 19.69
N TYR A 240 -16.83 -18.43 20.62
CA TYR A 240 -16.58 -17.13 21.22
C TYR A 240 -15.17 -16.67 20.93
N ILE A 241 -15.02 -15.38 20.64
CA ILE A 241 -13.71 -14.75 20.49
C ILE A 241 -13.23 -14.27 21.87
N LEU A 242 -12.08 -14.78 22.30
CA LEU A 242 -11.41 -14.40 23.55
C LEU A 242 -10.06 -13.77 23.23
N GLY A 243 -9.65 -12.75 23.97
CA GLY A 243 -8.37 -12.07 23.76
C GLY A 243 -8.42 -10.56 23.99
N THR A 244 -7.48 -9.85 23.38
CA THR A 244 -7.26 -8.40 23.58
C THR A 244 -7.81 -7.54 22.47
N ILE A 245 -8.51 -8.13 21.49
CA ILE A 245 -8.98 -7.41 20.30
C ILE A 245 -10.23 -6.55 20.55
N SER A 246 -10.67 -6.36 21.80
CA SER A 246 -11.87 -5.54 22.03
C SER A 246 -11.61 -4.08 21.65
N GLY A 247 -12.43 -3.53 20.76
CA GLY A 247 -12.44 -2.11 20.45
C GLY A 247 -12.90 -1.24 21.62
N HIS A 248 -13.60 -1.80 22.62
CA HIS A 248 -14.06 -1.04 23.78
C HIS A 248 -12.98 -0.96 24.86
N TRP A 249 -12.49 0.25 25.17
CA TRP A 249 -11.34 0.46 26.07
C TRP A 249 -11.50 -0.12 27.49
N GLN A 250 -12.74 -0.31 27.96
CA GLN A 250 -13.04 -0.86 29.28
C GLN A 250 -12.93 -2.39 29.40
N ASP A 251 -12.97 -3.15 28.29
CA ASP A 251 -12.97 -4.61 28.39
C ASP A 251 -11.64 -5.18 28.87
N GLY A 252 -10.53 -4.53 28.52
CA GLY A 252 -9.22 -5.15 28.61
C GLY A 252 -9.18 -6.48 27.85
N GLU A 253 -8.56 -7.49 28.45
CA GLU A 253 -8.49 -8.84 27.91
C GLU A 253 -9.73 -9.68 28.29
N ILE A 254 -10.46 -10.17 27.29
CA ILE A 254 -11.64 -11.02 27.46
C ILE A 254 -11.20 -12.48 27.59
N LYS A 255 -11.39 -13.10 28.77
CA LYS A 255 -10.98 -14.47 29.09
C LYS A 255 -12.12 -15.47 29.22
N GLU A 256 -13.36 -14.99 29.15
CA GLU A 256 -14.57 -15.77 29.38
C GLU A 256 -15.59 -15.49 28.27
N GLU A 257 -16.58 -16.37 28.13
CA GLU A 257 -17.65 -16.23 27.15
C GLU A 257 -18.49 -14.98 27.43
N LYS A 258 -18.42 -13.98 26.54
CA LYS A 258 -19.31 -12.82 26.54
C LYS A 258 -20.26 -12.90 25.36
N ALA A 259 -21.55 -12.65 25.58
CA ALA A 259 -22.59 -12.73 24.54
C ALA A 259 -22.25 -11.88 23.29
N LYS A 260 -21.64 -10.71 23.48
CA LYS A 260 -21.20 -9.83 22.40
C LYS A 260 -20.05 -10.37 21.54
N MET A 261 -19.33 -11.38 22.02
CA MET A 261 -18.22 -12.04 21.30
C MET A 261 -18.65 -13.36 20.64
N ARG A 262 -19.94 -13.69 20.68
CA ARG A 262 -20.47 -14.96 20.13
C ARG A 262 -20.57 -14.88 18.61
N MET A 263 -19.98 -15.86 17.94
CA MET A 263 -20.05 -16.03 16.49
C MET A 263 -21.36 -16.72 16.07
N GLN A 264 -21.86 -16.40 14.89
CA GLN A 264 -22.98 -17.08 14.24
C GLN A 264 -22.46 -18.15 13.27
N GLY A 265 -22.92 -19.39 13.43
CA GLY A 265 -22.55 -20.51 12.58
C GLY A 265 -23.48 -20.70 11.38
N TYR A 266 -22.94 -21.24 10.29
CA TYR A 266 -23.62 -21.61 9.06
C TYR A 266 -23.05 -22.91 8.48
N GLU A 267 -23.87 -23.69 7.79
CA GLU A 267 -23.47 -24.94 7.14
C GLU A 267 -23.99 -25.08 5.70
N SER A 268 -23.23 -25.81 4.88
CA SER A 268 -23.60 -26.23 3.52
C SER A 268 -22.89 -27.55 3.19
N GLY A 269 -23.63 -28.67 3.25
CA GLY A 269 -23.03 -30.00 3.13
C GLY A 269 -22.04 -30.28 4.28
N ASP A 270 -20.82 -30.68 3.94
CA ASP A 270 -19.73 -30.91 4.91
C ASP A 270 -18.96 -29.63 5.28
N LEU A 271 -19.29 -28.48 4.67
CA LEU A 271 -18.65 -27.21 4.95
C LEU A 271 -19.41 -26.48 6.08
N ARG A 272 -18.67 -25.93 7.03
CA ARG A 272 -19.23 -25.00 8.04
C ARG A 272 -18.37 -23.76 8.13
N TYR A 273 -18.99 -22.63 8.44
CA TYR A 273 -18.24 -21.46 8.89
C TYR A 273 -18.94 -20.78 10.05
N TYR A 274 -18.17 -20.06 10.85
CA TYR A 274 -18.67 -19.18 11.91
C TYR A 274 -18.18 -17.78 11.62
N THR A 275 -19.08 -16.81 11.69
CA THR A 275 -18.77 -15.39 11.44
C THR A 275 -19.13 -14.52 12.65
N TRP A 276 -18.38 -13.44 12.82
CA TRP A 276 -18.65 -12.43 13.82
C TRP A 276 -18.28 -11.05 13.29
N PHE A 277 -19.14 -10.08 13.57
CA PHE A 277 -18.89 -8.66 13.36
C PHE A 277 -18.83 -7.96 14.71
N PRO A 278 -17.92 -6.98 14.90
CA PRO A 278 -17.89 -6.18 16.10
C PRO A 278 -19.24 -5.46 16.28
N PRO A 279 -19.92 -5.65 17.42
CA PRO A 279 -21.22 -5.04 17.64
C PRO A 279 -21.10 -3.52 17.80
N GLU A 280 -22.12 -2.81 17.33
CA GLU A 280 -22.22 -1.37 17.47
C GLU A 280 -22.64 -0.93 18.88
N GLY A 281 -22.24 0.28 19.26
CA GLY A 281 -22.74 0.97 20.46
C GLY A 281 -21.75 1.12 21.63
N ASP A 282 -22.11 2.02 22.55
CA ASP A 282 -21.28 2.49 23.67
C ASP A 282 -21.35 1.62 24.94
N ASN A 283 -22.35 0.74 25.04
CA ASN A 283 -22.49 -0.10 26.23
C ASN A 283 -21.47 -1.22 26.17
N VAL A 284 -20.47 -1.19 27.06
CA VAL A 284 -19.41 -2.19 27.17
C VAL A 284 -19.91 -3.63 27.23
N GLU A 285 -21.09 -3.93 27.76
CA GLU A 285 -21.57 -5.32 27.82
C GLU A 285 -22.08 -5.85 26.47
N THR A 286 -22.39 -4.96 25.53
CA THR A 286 -23.09 -5.31 24.28
C THR A 286 -22.46 -4.75 23.01
N GLY A 287 -21.61 -3.73 23.11
CA GLY A 287 -21.08 -2.96 21.98
C GLY A 287 -19.55 -2.79 22.03
N MET A 288 -18.99 -2.46 20.87
CA MET A 288 -17.55 -2.29 20.61
C MET A 288 -17.28 -1.18 19.58
N TRP A 289 -18.20 -0.22 19.44
CA TRP A 289 -18.12 0.85 18.42
C TRP A 289 -17.90 0.34 16.99
N GLY A 290 -18.41 -0.85 16.68
CA GLY A 290 -18.27 -1.43 15.35
C GLY A 290 -16.82 -1.76 14.95
N SER A 291 -15.89 -1.86 15.90
CA SER A 291 -14.47 -2.10 15.60
C SER A 291 -13.77 -3.02 16.60
N ILE A 292 -12.69 -3.63 16.15
CA ILE A 292 -11.71 -4.33 16.99
C ILE A 292 -10.47 -3.47 17.21
N ALA A 293 -9.76 -3.70 18.30
CA ALA A 293 -8.41 -3.19 18.52
C ALA A 293 -7.36 -4.14 17.95
N ALA A 294 -6.15 -3.62 17.67
CA ALA A 294 -4.99 -4.48 17.43
C ALA A 294 -4.66 -5.27 18.69
N GLY A 295 -4.33 -6.55 18.54
CA GLY A 295 -4.12 -7.47 19.66
C GLY A 295 -4.02 -8.91 19.19
N THR A 296 -4.44 -9.82 20.06
CA THR A 296 -4.43 -11.26 19.79
C THR A 296 -5.74 -11.88 20.24
N PHE A 297 -6.18 -12.93 19.54
CA PHE A 297 -7.38 -13.66 19.94
C PHE A 297 -7.26 -15.18 19.77
N GLN A 298 -8.17 -15.90 20.40
CA GLN A 298 -8.40 -17.34 20.28
C GLN A 298 -9.91 -17.58 20.16
N LEU A 299 -10.29 -18.77 19.71
CA LEU A 299 -11.70 -19.11 19.51
C LEU A 299 -12.08 -20.25 20.44
N LYS A 300 -13.01 -20.04 21.35
CA LYS A 300 -13.50 -21.05 22.29
C LYS A 300 -14.83 -21.63 21.80
N LYS A 301 -14.97 -22.94 21.75
CA LYS A 301 -16.25 -23.60 21.47
C LYS A 301 -17.23 -23.31 22.62
N ALA A 302 -18.46 -22.91 22.29
CA ALA A 302 -19.46 -22.53 23.27
C ALA A 302 -19.72 -23.67 24.28
N GLY A 303 -19.62 -23.36 25.58
CA GLY A 303 -19.90 -24.32 26.66
C GLY A 303 -18.84 -25.41 26.85
N GLU A 304 -17.76 -25.41 26.08
CA GLU A 304 -16.70 -26.43 26.12
C GLU A 304 -15.32 -25.81 26.39
N ASP A 305 -14.45 -26.54 27.09
CA ASP A 305 -13.03 -26.19 27.22
C ASP A 305 -12.27 -26.71 25.99
N SER A 306 -12.67 -26.22 24.82
CA SER A 306 -12.07 -26.56 23.52
C SER A 306 -11.82 -25.27 22.74
N PHE A 307 -10.58 -25.10 22.28
CA PHE A 307 -10.09 -23.87 21.68
C PHE A 307 -9.46 -24.15 20.32
N ILE A 308 -9.68 -23.26 19.36
CA ILE A 308 -8.90 -23.19 18.13
C ILE A 308 -7.81 -22.16 18.35
N LEU A 309 -6.58 -22.60 18.10
CA LEU A 309 -5.35 -21.91 18.44
C LEU A 309 -4.45 -21.81 17.21
N TRP A 310 -3.59 -20.80 17.20
CA TRP A 310 -2.55 -20.62 16.19
C TRP A 310 -1.19 -20.72 16.83
N ASN A 311 -0.38 -21.72 16.48
CA ASN A 311 0.94 -21.91 17.08
C ASN A 311 2.07 -21.13 16.37
N GLY A 312 1.72 -20.28 15.40
CA GLY A 312 2.67 -19.57 14.54
C GLY A 312 2.79 -20.16 13.13
N THR A 313 2.39 -21.42 12.93
CA THR A 313 2.50 -22.11 11.63
C THR A 313 1.27 -22.97 11.30
N GLN A 314 0.56 -23.49 12.30
CA GLN A 314 -0.55 -24.41 12.12
C GLN A 314 -1.73 -24.06 13.02
N LEU A 315 -2.93 -24.39 12.54
CA LEU A 315 -4.15 -24.44 13.31
C LEU A 315 -4.10 -25.67 14.21
N THR A 316 -4.36 -25.46 15.51
CA THR A 316 -4.35 -26.55 16.49
C THR A 316 -5.55 -26.42 17.41
N THR A 317 -5.96 -27.55 18.00
CA THR A 317 -6.98 -27.57 19.05
C THR A 317 -6.32 -27.66 20.42
N GLY A 318 -6.80 -26.89 21.39
CA GLY A 318 -6.34 -26.94 22.79
C GLY A 318 -7.50 -27.04 23.77
N SER A 319 -7.19 -27.39 25.01
CA SER A 319 -8.19 -27.52 26.09
C SER A 319 -8.16 -26.37 27.10
N ALA A 320 -7.41 -25.31 26.82
CA ALA A 320 -7.23 -24.16 27.70
C ALA A 320 -6.87 -22.93 26.89
N TYR A 321 -7.16 -21.76 27.47
CA TYR A 321 -6.72 -20.47 26.96
C TYR A 321 -5.19 -20.36 27.04
N ASP A 322 -4.53 -20.19 25.88
CA ASP A 322 -3.07 -20.17 25.75
C ASP A 322 -2.61 -18.96 24.95
N THR A 323 -2.18 -17.90 25.65
CA THR A 323 -1.73 -16.66 25.02
C THR A 323 -0.50 -16.82 24.14
N SER A 324 0.28 -17.90 24.30
CA SER A 324 1.40 -18.21 23.41
C SER A 324 0.95 -18.74 22.05
N LYS A 325 -0.32 -19.15 21.92
CA LYS A 325 -0.91 -19.71 20.69
C LYS A 325 -2.17 -18.97 20.26
N SER A 326 -2.02 -17.69 19.95
CA SER A 326 -3.13 -16.81 19.57
C SER A 326 -2.96 -16.31 18.14
N PHE A 327 -4.07 -15.95 17.50
CA PHE A 327 -4.10 -15.27 16.21
C PHE A 327 -3.70 -13.79 16.40
N PRO A 328 -2.55 -13.33 15.86
CA PRO A 328 -2.16 -11.94 15.96
C PRO A 328 -2.90 -11.07 14.93
N VAL A 329 -3.37 -9.89 15.35
CA VAL A 329 -3.99 -8.88 14.49
C VAL A 329 -3.36 -7.53 14.81
N THR A 330 -2.56 -6.99 13.89
CA THR A 330 -1.81 -5.74 14.13
C THR A 330 -2.54 -4.47 13.70
N ALA A 331 -3.71 -4.58 13.09
CA ALA A 331 -4.57 -3.46 12.71
C ALA A 331 -5.90 -3.50 13.47
N GLY A 332 -6.31 -2.37 14.04
CA GLY A 332 -7.68 -2.17 14.52
C GLY A 332 -8.59 -1.69 13.40
N GLY A 333 -9.91 -1.88 13.57
CA GLY A 333 -10.90 -1.43 12.58
C GLY A 333 -12.16 -2.28 12.54
N ALA A 334 -13.05 -1.95 11.61
CA ALA A 334 -14.26 -2.72 11.34
C ALA A 334 -13.92 -4.00 10.56
N PHE A 335 -13.64 -5.06 11.29
CA PHE A 335 -13.25 -6.37 10.75
C PHE A 335 -14.30 -7.42 11.06
N GLU A 336 -14.71 -8.17 10.04
CA GLU A 336 -15.39 -9.45 10.20
C GLU A 336 -14.37 -10.54 10.52
N ILE A 337 -14.66 -11.40 11.50
CA ILE A 337 -13.85 -12.58 11.78
C ILE A 337 -14.63 -13.81 11.34
N ARG A 338 -14.05 -14.60 10.43
CA ARG A 338 -14.60 -15.86 9.94
C ARG A 338 -13.70 -17.04 10.27
N VAL A 339 -14.32 -18.19 10.56
CA VAL A 339 -13.63 -19.46 10.84
C VAL A 339 -14.29 -20.53 10.00
N TYR A 340 -13.51 -21.27 9.23
CA TYR A 340 -13.98 -22.24 8.26
C TYR A 340 -13.60 -23.67 8.67
N PHE A 341 -14.50 -24.60 8.37
CA PHE A 341 -14.35 -26.01 8.68
C PHE A 341 -14.75 -26.88 7.49
N GLU A 342 -14.03 -27.99 7.36
CA GLU A 342 -14.43 -29.15 6.56
C GLU A 342 -14.66 -30.32 7.52
N GLY A 343 -15.91 -30.76 7.63
CA GLY A 343 -16.31 -31.64 8.72
C GLY A 343 -16.09 -30.98 10.09
N ASP A 344 -15.22 -31.56 10.91
CA ASP A 344 -14.87 -31.05 12.24
C ASP A 344 -13.46 -30.43 12.29
N GLU A 345 -12.73 -30.41 11.17
CA GLU A 345 -11.40 -29.82 11.08
C GLU A 345 -11.49 -28.34 10.74
N CYS A 346 -10.87 -27.48 11.56
CA CYS A 346 -10.73 -26.06 11.23
C CYS A 346 -9.66 -25.91 10.15
N THR A 347 -10.03 -25.36 9.01
CA THR A 347 -9.16 -25.23 7.83
C THR A 347 -8.61 -23.82 7.65
N LYS A 348 -9.35 -22.79 8.09
CA LYS A 348 -8.99 -21.38 7.88
C LYS A 348 -9.61 -20.47 8.93
N VAL A 349 -8.84 -19.47 9.39
CA VAL A 349 -9.35 -18.31 10.15
C VAL A 349 -9.03 -17.04 9.37
N SER A 350 -10.04 -16.21 9.13
CA SER A 350 -9.92 -14.98 8.34
C SER A 350 -10.36 -13.76 9.15
N VAL A 351 -9.63 -12.65 9.01
CA VAL A 351 -9.97 -11.31 9.48
C VAL A 351 -10.15 -10.44 8.23
N ILE A 352 -11.38 -9.98 7.99
CA ILE A 352 -11.80 -9.41 6.70
C ILE A 352 -12.34 -8.00 6.95
N GLY A 353 -11.68 -7.01 6.37
CA GLY A 353 -12.12 -5.61 6.39
C GLY A 353 -12.39 -5.11 4.97
N SER A 354 -12.78 -3.84 4.85
CA SER A 354 -12.96 -3.21 3.53
C SER A 354 -11.65 -2.96 2.80
N GLU A 355 -10.57 -2.73 3.55
CA GLU A 355 -9.25 -2.35 3.01
C GLU A 355 -8.15 -3.38 3.29
N ARG A 356 -8.40 -4.35 4.17
CA ARG A 356 -7.39 -5.29 4.64
C ARG A 356 -7.97 -6.68 4.83
N THR A 357 -7.16 -7.70 4.56
CA THR A 357 -7.51 -9.09 4.80
C THR A 357 -6.32 -9.83 5.41
N LEU A 358 -6.60 -10.75 6.32
CA LEU A 358 -5.61 -11.63 6.92
C LEU A 358 -6.20 -13.02 7.05
N GLU A 359 -5.46 -14.03 6.62
CA GLU A 359 -5.89 -15.43 6.67
C GLU A 359 -4.80 -16.29 7.29
N PHE A 360 -5.23 -17.20 8.17
CA PHE A 360 -4.41 -18.22 8.80
C PHE A 360 -4.92 -19.60 8.39
N ALA A 361 -4.05 -20.39 7.79
CA ALA A 361 -4.27 -21.78 7.44
C ALA A 361 -3.00 -22.59 7.77
N ASN A 362 -3.09 -23.91 7.73
CA ASN A 362 -1.92 -24.76 7.99
C ASN A 362 -0.78 -24.45 7.02
N GLU A 363 0.38 -24.09 7.57
CA GLU A 363 1.62 -23.74 6.86
C GLU A 363 1.52 -22.49 5.98
N GLN A 364 0.42 -21.75 6.06
CA GLN A 364 0.15 -20.64 5.17
C GLN A 364 -0.51 -19.48 5.90
N VAL A 365 0.10 -18.30 5.80
CA VAL A 365 -0.51 -17.03 6.19
C VAL A 365 -0.68 -16.21 4.93
N LYS A 366 -1.84 -15.57 4.76
CA LYS A 366 -2.05 -14.59 3.69
C LYS A 366 -2.37 -13.23 4.29
N ALA A 367 -1.69 -12.20 3.83
CA ALA A 367 -2.02 -10.81 4.18
C ALA A 367 -2.32 -10.02 2.92
N ASN A 368 -3.47 -9.35 2.90
CA ASN A 368 -3.95 -8.54 1.78
C ASN A 368 -3.90 -9.31 0.46
N GLY A 369 -4.25 -10.60 0.51
CA GLY A 369 -4.27 -11.52 -0.61
C GLY A 369 -2.93 -12.11 -1.05
N VAL A 370 -1.83 -11.73 -0.42
CA VAL A 370 -0.50 -12.28 -0.72
C VAL A 370 -0.20 -13.43 0.24
N THR A 371 0.14 -14.60 -0.31
CA THR A 371 0.71 -15.70 0.48
C THR A 371 2.10 -15.32 0.98
N LEU A 372 2.26 -15.33 2.30
CA LEU A 372 3.46 -14.92 3.00
C LEU A 372 4.39 -16.11 3.24
N GLY A 373 5.67 -15.93 2.93
CA GLY A 373 6.73 -16.91 3.17
C GLY A 373 7.72 -16.44 4.23
N ASN A 374 8.90 -17.06 4.27
CA ASN A 374 9.98 -16.67 5.21
C ASN A 374 10.64 -15.32 4.88
N GLY A 375 10.33 -14.72 3.73
CA GLY A 375 10.78 -13.38 3.40
C GLY A 375 9.92 -12.70 2.34
N ILE A 376 10.07 -11.38 2.25
CA ILE A 376 9.44 -10.51 1.27
C ILE A 376 10.49 -9.70 0.51
N ASP A 377 10.19 -9.33 -0.73
CA ASP A 377 11.01 -8.44 -1.54
C ASP A 377 10.78 -6.97 -1.14
N PHE A 378 11.86 -6.19 -1.05
CA PHE A 378 11.83 -4.75 -0.88
C PHE A 378 13.07 -4.15 -1.54
N ALA A 379 12.88 -3.29 -2.55
CA ALA A 379 13.97 -2.71 -3.34
C ALA A 379 14.95 -3.78 -3.89
N GLY A 380 14.44 -4.92 -4.34
CA GLY A 380 15.26 -6.02 -4.85
C GLY A 380 16.04 -6.80 -3.77
N THR A 381 15.82 -6.51 -2.49
CA THR A 381 16.44 -7.20 -1.34
C THR A 381 15.38 -7.98 -0.57
N GLN A 382 15.74 -9.14 -0.02
CA GLN A 382 14.84 -9.99 0.74
C GLN A 382 14.86 -9.65 2.24
N LEU A 383 13.78 -9.04 2.73
CA LEU A 383 13.51 -8.90 4.17
C LEU A 383 13.07 -10.24 4.75
N GLN A 384 13.53 -10.57 5.95
CA GLN A 384 13.27 -11.85 6.60
C GLN A 384 12.11 -11.74 7.58
N LEU A 385 11.36 -12.82 7.77
CA LEU A 385 10.30 -12.87 8.78
C LEU A 385 10.89 -12.65 10.18
N LYS A 386 10.37 -11.65 10.88
CA LYS A 386 10.76 -11.34 12.25
C LYS A 386 10.36 -12.49 13.18
N SER A 387 11.33 -12.97 13.96
CA SER A 387 11.12 -14.07 14.89
C SER A 387 9.94 -13.82 15.83
N GLY A 388 9.09 -14.84 16.01
CA GLY A 388 7.90 -14.76 16.86
C GLY A 388 6.71 -14.00 16.25
N THR A 389 6.79 -13.61 14.98
CA THR A 389 5.68 -12.97 14.26
C THR A 389 5.23 -13.83 13.08
N SER A 390 4.03 -13.57 12.55
CA SER A 390 3.49 -14.32 11.41
C SER A 390 3.60 -13.60 10.07
N TYR A 391 3.85 -12.29 10.07
CA TYR A 391 3.79 -11.46 8.86
C TYR A 391 4.49 -10.10 8.99
N ILE A 392 5.38 -9.94 9.98
CA ILE A 392 6.23 -8.76 10.12
C ILE A 392 7.61 -9.14 9.62
N TYR A 393 8.12 -8.37 8.67
CA TYR A 393 9.39 -8.64 8.01
C TYR A 393 10.38 -7.54 8.32
N GLU A 394 11.65 -7.88 8.48
CA GLU A 394 12.71 -6.91 8.72
C GLU A 394 14.04 -7.32 8.09
N GLY A 395 14.92 -6.35 7.87
CA GLY A 395 16.22 -6.58 7.28
C GLY A 395 16.98 -5.29 6.98
N GLU A 396 18.24 -5.43 6.61
CA GLU A 396 19.05 -4.30 6.15
C GLU A 396 19.13 -4.28 4.62
N VAL A 397 18.95 -3.09 4.04
CA VAL A 397 18.88 -2.85 2.59
C VAL A 397 19.80 -1.69 2.22
N GLU A 398 20.59 -1.83 1.16
CA GLU A 398 21.34 -0.73 0.57
C GLU A 398 20.42 0.07 -0.36
N LEU A 399 20.29 1.37 -0.12
CA LEU A 399 19.38 2.24 -0.88
C LEU A 399 20.11 3.46 -1.43
N THR A 400 19.77 3.86 -2.66
CA THR A 400 20.33 5.05 -3.30
C THR A 400 19.35 6.21 -3.27
N LYS A 401 19.82 7.43 -2.96
CA LYS A 401 18.98 8.63 -2.99
C LYS A 401 18.36 8.83 -4.38
N GLY A 402 17.04 9.06 -4.41
CA GLY A 402 16.26 9.24 -5.64
C GLY A 402 15.89 7.94 -6.35
N GLU A 403 16.30 6.78 -5.82
CA GLU A 403 15.91 5.47 -6.34
C GLU A 403 14.42 5.24 -6.17
N THR A 404 13.80 4.61 -7.17
CA THR A 404 12.41 4.13 -7.08
C THR A 404 12.40 2.77 -6.41
N ILE A 405 11.76 2.69 -5.26
CA ILE A 405 11.63 1.48 -4.45
C ILE A 405 10.30 0.82 -4.79
N SER A 406 10.34 -0.48 -5.04
CA SER A 406 9.16 -1.32 -5.29
C SER A 406 9.25 -2.63 -4.50
N SER A 407 8.14 -3.34 -4.40
CA SER A 407 8.07 -4.70 -3.86
C SER A 407 7.18 -5.55 -4.75
N ASN A 408 7.64 -6.76 -5.07
CA ASN A 408 6.84 -7.73 -5.83
C ASN A 408 5.94 -8.59 -4.93
N THR A 409 6.16 -8.56 -3.62
CA THR A 409 5.47 -9.42 -2.65
C THR A 409 4.50 -8.65 -1.76
N VAL A 410 4.69 -7.35 -1.54
CA VAL A 410 3.79 -6.52 -0.73
C VAL A 410 3.40 -5.31 -1.53
N ASP A 411 2.11 -4.96 -1.51
CA ASP A 411 1.65 -3.72 -2.12
C ASP A 411 2.02 -2.52 -1.23
N LEU A 412 3.05 -1.77 -1.62
CA LEU A 412 3.52 -0.61 -0.87
C LEU A 412 2.50 0.55 -0.82
N SER A 413 1.47 0.55 -1.68
CA SER A 413 0.39 1.54 -1.60
C SER A 413 -0.44 1.39 -0.32
N LEU A 414 -0.44 0.18 0.24
CA LEU A 414 -1.05 -0.14 1.51
C LEU A 414 -0.10 0.14 2.69
N CYS A 415 1.13 0.55 2.46
CA CYS A 415 2.09 0.81 3.52
C CYS A 415 2.25 2.31 3.79
N ALA A 416 2.51 2.69 5.04
CA ALA A 416 2.81 4.07 5.43
C ALA A 416 4.32 4.24 5.63
N PRO A 417 5.05 4.86 4.68
CA PRO A 417 6.48 5.05 4.81
C PRO A 417 6.81 6.10 5.88
N ASN A 418 8.02 6.02 6.44
CA ASN A 418 8.59 7.14 7.19
C ASN A 418 8.76 8.35 6.25
N LYS A 419 7.95 9.39 6.46
CA LYS A 419 7.90 10.59 5.61
C LYS A 419 9.19 11.41 5.57
N ASP A 420 10.06 11.25 6.57
CA ASP A 420 11.36 11.95 6.60
C ASP A 420 12.42 11.20 5.77
N LEU A 421 12.18 9.92 5.45
CA LEU A 421 13.10 9.07 4.67
C LEU A 421 12.63 8.82 3.24
N PHE A 422 11.32 8.73 3.04
CA PHE A 422 10.73 8.35 1.76
C PHE A 422 9.60 9.28 1.35
N ALA A 423 9.48 9.47 0.05
CA ALA A 423 8.28 9.98 -0.62
C ALA A 423 7.50 8.82 -1.24
N GLY A 424 6.23 9.08 -1.60
CA GLY A 424 5.39 8.10 -2.32
C GLY A 424 4.36 7.37 -1.47
N SER A 425 4.02 7.87 -0.27
CA SER A 425 2.91 7.33 0.53
C SER A 425 1.63 7.17 -0.29
N GLY A 426 0.96 6.02 -0.16
CA GLY A 426 -0.23 5.66 -0.94
C GLY A 426 0.04 5.21 -2.37
N ASN A 427 1.29 5.16 -2.82
CA ASN A 427 1.67 4.62 -4.12
C ASN A 427 2.35 3.26 -3.98
N ALA A 428 2.22 2.42 -5.02
CA ALA A 428 2.91 1.13 -5.10
C ALA A 428 4.44 1.25 -5.18
N ASN A 429 4.96 2.44 -5.45
CA ASN A 429 6.39 2.73 -5.47
C ASN A 429 6.71 3.90 -4.54
N TRP A 430 7.82 3.79 -3.82
CA TRP A 430 8.38 4.85 -2.97
C TRP A 430 9.66 5.42 -3.58
N THR A 431 10.14 6.53 -3.02
CA THR A 431 11.43 7.12 -3.41
C THR A 431 12.21 7.51 -2.19
N LEU A 432 13.48 7.11 -2.11
CA LEU A 432 14.37 7.54 -1.01
C LEU A 432 14.70 9.03 -1.16
N THR A 433 14.35 9.83 -0.15
CA THR A 433 14.65 11.27 -0.11
C THR A 433 15.88 11.59 0.73
N SER A 434 16.19 10.73 1.70
CA SER A 434 17.39 10.79 2.54
C SER A 434 18.67 10.39 1.78
N SER A 435 19.82 10.39 2.47
CA SER A 435 21.12 10.06 1.87
C SER A 435 21.24 8.60 1.44
N THR A 436 22.03 8.34 0.40
CA THR A 436 22.42 6.97 0.03
C THR A 436 23.11 6.27 1.19
N GLY A 437 22.81 4.99 1.42
CA GLY A 437 23.46 4.17 2.42
C GLY A 437 22.65 2.93 2.79
N LYS A 438 23.07 2.29 3.89
CA LYS A 438 22.40 1.11 4.43
C LYS A 438 21.28 1.50 5.39
N TYR A 439 20.11 0.90 5.22
CA TYR A 439 18.92 1.14 6.03
C TYR A 439 18.41 -0.15 6.66
N PHE A 440 17.98 -0.08 7.92
CA PHE A 440 17.11 -1.10 8.50
C PHE A 440 15.67 -0.80 8.11
N ILE A 441 14.97 -1.79 7.59
CA ILE A 441 13.57 -1.72 7.15
C ILE A 441 12.79 -2.79 7.91
N GLN A 442 11.59 -2.43 8.39
CA GLN A 442 10.60 -3.34 8.92
C GLN A 442 9.23 -3.02 8.30
N ILE A 443 8.52 -4.04 7.83
CA ILE A 443 7.21 -3.92 7.20
C ILE A 443 6.27 -4.95 7.82
N ASP A 444 5.13 -4.48 8.30
CA ASP A 444 3.98 -5.31 8.62
C ASP A 444 3.13 -5.49 7.36
N ALA A 445 3.14 -6.69 6.79
CA ALA A 445 2.45 -6.99 5.54
C ALA A 445 0.92 -6.92 5.66
N PHE A 446 0.36 -7.02 6.87
CA PHE A 446 -1.07 -6.90 7.11
C PHE A 446 -1.48 -5.44 7.33
N SER A 447 -0.98 -4.81 8.41
CA SER A 447 -1.41 -3.45 8.77
C SER A 447 -0.85 -2.39 7.83
N GLY A 448 0.25 -2.69 7.13
CA GLY A 448 0.99 -1.70 6.34
C GLY A 448 1.84 -0.75 7.18
N SER A 449 1.88 -0.94 8.49
CA SER A 449 2.81 -0.21 9.35
C SER A 449 4.23 -0.51 8.89
N SER A 450 5.03 0.54 8.71
CA SER A 450 6.44 0.39 8.37
C SER A 450 7.29 1.20 9.32
N TYR A 451 8.51 0.71 9.53
CA TYR A 451 9.54 1.40 10.25
C TYR A 451 10.83 1.29 9.46
N ALA A 452 11.55 2.40 9.38
CA ALA A 452 12.77 2.48 8.63
C ALA A 452 13.72 3.47 9.29
N ARG A 453 15.01 3.18 9.21
CA ARG A 453 16.07 4.04 9.72
C ARG A 453 17.40 3.75 9.03
N PRO A 454 18.33 4.70 8.96
CA PRO A 454 19.73 4.38 8.66
C PRO A 454 20.26 3.26 9.60
N ALA A 455 21.08 2.37 9.07
CA ALA A 455 21.65 1.26 9.84
C ALA A 455 22.86 1.73 10.69
N SER A 456 23.65 2.65 10.14
CA SER A 456 24.73 3.35 10.83
C SER A 456 24.15 4.54 11.59
N GLY A 457 24.50 4.70 12.86
CA GLY A 457 24.14 5.90 13.62
C GLY A 457 24.94 7.12 13.19
N TYR A 458 25.47 7.87 14.15
CA TYR A 458 26.28 9.05 13.86
C TYR A 458 27.49 8.64 12.99
N PRO A 459 27.82 9.41 11.93
CA PRO A 459 27.33 10.75 11.60
C PRO A 459 26.12 10.80 10.66
N ASP A 460 25.55 9.67 10.24
CA ASP A 460 24.49 9.66 9.21
C ASP A 460 23.10 9.94 9.81
N ALA A 461 22.87 9.44 11.02
CA ALA A 461 21.67 9.71 11.79
C ALA A 461 21.92 9.69 13.31
N ILE A 462 20.98 10.27 14.04
CA ILE A 462 20.83 10.08 15.49
C ILE A 462 19.39 9.62 15.75
N TYR A 463 19.12 9.02 16.92
CA TYR A 463 17.82 8.39 17.18
C TYR A 463 17.19 8.94 18.44
N MET A 464 15.97 9.45 18.34
CA MET A 464 15.21 9.90 19.50
C MET A 464 14.33 8.78 20.03
N TYR A 465 14.44 8.50 21.32
CA TYR A 465 13.54 7.59 22.03
C TYR A 465 13.10 8.22 23.35
N GLY A 466 12.04 7.70 23.96
CA GLY A 466 11.43 8.29 25.14
C GLY A 466 9.96 7.95 25.21
N TRP A 467 9.17 8.82 25.84
CA TRP A 467 7.73 8.63 25.93
C TRP A 467 6.93 9.88 25.57
N SER A 468 5.62 9.71 25.40
CA SER A 468 4.67 10.80 25.05
C SER A 468 4.77 11.36 23.63
N TRP A 469 5.26 10.53 22.70
CA TRP A 469 5.25 10.84 21.27
C TRP A 469 4.96 9.60 20.43
N ALA A 470 4.57 9.76 19.17
CA ALA A 470 4.39 8.68 18.21
C ALA A 470 4.83 9.10 16.81
N HIS A 471 5.04 8.15 15.90
CA HIS A 471 5.33 8.43 14.48
C HIS A 471 4.16 9.11 13.75
N SER A 472 2.93 8.91 14.24
CA SER A 472 1.71 9.53 13.75
C SER A 472 0.72 9.80 14.88
N GLN A 473 -0.26 10.68 14.63
CA GLN A 473 -1.33 10.99 15.58
C GLN A 473 -2.16 9.78 15.99
N ALA A 474 -2.39 8.84 15.05
CA ALA A 474 -3.15 7.62 15.30
C ALA A 474 -2.29 6.49 15.93
N GLY A 475 -0.99 6.71 16.08
CA GLY A 475 -0.07 5.72 16.63
C GLY A 475 -0.14 5.63 18.15
N THR A 476 0.33 4.50 18.69
CA THR A 476 0.51 4.33 20.13
C THR A 476 1.68 5.18 20.61
N ALA A 477 1.47 5.91 21.71
CA ALA A 477 2.54 6.66 22.34
C ALA A 477 3.70 5.73 22.73
N GLN A 478 4.90 6.10 22.31
CA GLN A 478 6.13 5.43 22.67
C GLN A 478 6.30 5.44 24.20
N ASN A 479 6.97 4.40 24.72
CA ASN A 479 7.34 4.31 26.12
C ASN A 479 8.73 3.68 26.25
N TRP A 480 9.77 4.49 26.02
CA TRP A 480 11.18 4.08 26.08
C TRP A 480 11.53 2.87 25.17
N GLN A 481 10.81 2.73 24.06
CA GLN A 481 10.99 1.67 23.08
C GLN A 481 12.09 2.04 22.08
N VAL A 482 13.25 1.42 22.23
CA VAL A 482 14.43 1.75 21.42
C VAL A 482 14.33 1.19 19.99
N ASP A 483 13.71 0.02 19.81
CA ASP A 483 13.63 -0.63 18.50
C ASP A 483 12.78 0.17 17.49
N SER A 484 11.93 1.07 17.98
CA SER A 484 11.08 1.99 17.20
C SER A 484 11.46 3.46 17.35
N ALA A 485 12.69 3.74 17.79
CA ALA A 485 13.22 5.10 17.96
C ALA A 485 13.08 5.94 16.67
N LEU A 486 12.72 7.22 16.80
CA LEU A 486 12.60 8.12 15.66
C LEU A 486 13.99 8.39 15.07
N PRO A 487 14.27 8.07 13.80
CA PRO A 487 15.49 8.50 13.15
C PRO A 487 15.43 10.00 12.87
N LEU A 488 16.46 10.72 13.28
CA LEU A 488 16.73 12.09 12.85
C LEU A 488 17.89 12.03 11.85
N VAL A 489 17.64 12.39 10.60
CA VAL A 489 18.61 12.25 9.50
C VAL A 489 19.38 13.54 9.30
N ARG A 490 20.66 13.40 8.97
CA ARG A 490 21.53 14.52 8.65
C ARG A 490 21.05 15.32 7.44
N VAL A 491 21.03 16.64 7.58
CA VAL A 491 20.60 17.58 6.53
C VAL A 491 21.81 18.10 5.75
N GLY A 492 21.96 17.64 4.51
CA GLY A 492 23.08 18.04 3.66
C GLY A 492 24.43 17.67 4.28
N ASN A 493 25.38 18.60 4.25
CA ASN A 493 26.73 18.36 4.79
C ASN A 493 26.93 18.93 6.21
N SER A 494 25.91 19.53 6.84
CA SER A 494 26.00 20.07 8.20
C SER A 494 25.82 18.97 9.25
N PHE A 495 26.07 19.25 10.53
CA PHE A 495 25.71 18.33 11.63
C PHE A 495 24.34 18.64 12.24
N VAL A 496 23.39 19.02 11.38
CA VAL A 496 21.98 19.21 11.72
C VAL A 496 21.22 17.94 11.39
N TYR A 497 20.45 17.43 12.34
CA TYR A 497 19.67 16.21 12.23
C TYR A 497 18.20 16.52 12.44
N GLU A 498 17.35 16.06 11.53
CA GLU A 498 15.92 16.37 11.55
C GLU A 498 15.05 15.12 11.43
N GLY A 499 13.92 15.11 12.13
CA GLY A 499 12.89 14.09 12.04
C GLY A 499 11.56 14.62 12.56
N THR A 500 10.46 13.96 12.24
CA THR A 500 9.11 14.44 12.56
C THR A 500 8.35 13.42 13.38
N CYS A 501 7.74 13.86 14.48
CA CYS A 501 6.85 13.04 15.30
C CYS A 501 5.56 13.78 15.68
N TYR A 502 4.59 13.05 16.19
CA TYR A 502 3.43 13.59 16.90
C TYR A 502 3.70 13.58 18.40
N VAL A 503 3.52 14.70 19.09
CA VAL A 503 3.66 14.83 20.55
C VAL A 503 2.28 14.90 21.19
N PHE A 504 2.08 14.18 22.30
CA PHE A 504 0.82 14.17 23.06
C PHE A 504 0.80 15.24 24.16
N SER A 505 -0.41 15.67 24.55
CA SER A 505 -0.63 16.84 25.43
C SER A 505 -0.28 16.62 26.91
N TRP A 506 -0.03 15.39 27.35
CA TRP A 506 0.26 15.08 28.77
C TRP A 506 1.75 15.20 29.16
N GLY A 507 2.60 15.71 28.27
CA GLY A 507 4.03 15.94 28.53
C GLY A 507 4.86 14.66 28.50
N GLY A 508 6.17 14.79 28.33
CA GLY A 508 7.10 13.66 28.28
C GLY A 508 8.56 14.07 28.17
N ASP A 509 9.44 13.08 28.18
CA ASP A 509 10.87 13.28 28.01
C ASP A 509 11.49 12.26 27.04
N VAL A 510 12.58 12.71 26.42
CA VAL A 510 13.30 11.99 25.37
C VAL A 510 14.80 12.08 25.59
N ALA A 511 15.51 11.11 25.03
CA ALA A 511 16.96 11.11 24.90
C ALA A 511 17.34 10.80 23.44
N PHE A 512 18.57 11.15 23.07
CA PHE A 512 19.08 10.98 21.71
C PHE A 512 20.26 10.02 21.70
N ILE A 513 20.11 8.90 21.00
CA ILE A 513 21.11 7.84 20.84
C ILE A 513 21.94 8.13 19.59
N LEU A 514 23.26 7.99 19.72
CA LEU A 514 24.25 8.20 18.65
C LEU A 514 24.62 6.91 17.92
N THR A 515 24.42 5.76 18.56
CA THR A 515 24.71 4.43 18.00
C THR A 515 23.46 3.78 17.42
N ASN A 516 23.62 2.64 16.73
CA ASN A 516 22.49 1.86 16.24
C ASN A 516 21.59 1.46 17.43
N PRO A 517 20.26 1.77 17.39
CA PRO A 517 19.33 1.47 18.47
C PRO A 517 19.27 0.00 18.88
N SER A 518 19.44 -0.90 17.92
CA SER A 518 19.42 -2.36 18.13
C SER A 518 20.77 -2.94 18.55
N GLY A 519 21.80 -2.09 18.71
CA GLY A 519 23.12 -2.50 19.19
C GLY A 519 23.17 -2.70 20.71
N GLU A 520 24.16 -3.45 21.18
CA GLU A 520 24.34 -3.75 22.61
C GLU A 520 24.73 -2.51 23.44
N THR A 521 25.43 -1.54 22.84
CA THR A 521 25.88 -0.31 23.50
C THR A 521 25.12 0.91 22.97
N LYS A 522 24.42 1.59 23.88
CA LYS A 522 23.68 2.82 23.60
C LYS A 522 24.47 4.00 24.15
N ILE A 523 24.81 4.94 23.28
CA ILE A 523 25.53 6.16 23.66
C ILE A 523 24.58 7.33 23.49
N GLU A 524 24.21 7.97 24.59
CA GLU A 524 23.29 9.10 24.58
C GLU A 524 24.03 10.43 24.50
N LEU A 525 23.39 11.42 23.88
CA LEU A 525 23.88 12.80 23.84
C LEU A 525 23.79 13.46 25.23
N PRO A 526 24.91 13.96 25.79
CA PRO A 526 24.89 14.69 27.05
C PRO A 526 24.20 16.04 26.90
N ASN A 527 23.22 16.32 27.77
CA ASN A 527 22.46 17.57 27.71
C ASN A 527 23.28 18.80 28.19
N VAL A 528 24.38 18.58 28.92
CA VAL A 528 25.30 19.65 29.36
C VAL A 528 25.93 20.44 28.21
N ASN A 529 25.98 19.86 27.01
CA ASN A 529 26.56 20.51 25.82
C ASN A 529 25.54 21.36 25.04
N PHE A 530 24.29 21.42 25.49
CA PHE A 530 23.21 22.13 24.81
C PHE A 530 23.01 23.54 25.37
N ASP A 531 22.46 24.42 24.54
CA ASP A 531 22.10 25.77 24.97
C ASP A 531 20.92 25.79 25.96
N ALA A 532 20.77 26.91 26.66
CA ALA A 532 19.71 27.10 27.65
C ALA A 532 18.28 27.01 27.09
N ASN A 533 18.11 27.09 25.77
CA ASN A 533 16.80 27.03 25.08
C ASN A 533 16.45 25.62 24.59
N SER A 534 17.30 24.62 24.86
CA SER A 534 17.16 23.25 24.34
C SER A 534 16.25 22.34 25.19
N ASN A 535 15.37 22.89 26.03
CA ASN A 535 14.43 22.11 26.85
C ASN A 535 15.11 21.00 27.68
N ILE A 536 16.24 21.31 28.32
CA ILE A 536 17.00 20.35 29.12
C ILE A 536 16.16 19.90 30.33
N LEU A 537 16.11 18.59 30.59
CA LEU A 537 15.46 18.06 31.78
C LEU A 537 16.38 18.19 33.00
N ASN A 538 15.93 18.97 34.00
CA ASN A 538 16.67 19.11 35.26
C ASN A 538 16.72 17.77 36.02
N GLY A 539 17.91 17.42 36.52
CA GLY A 539 18.11 16.20 37.32
C GLY A 539 18.42 14.94 36.51
N ASN A 540 18.50 15.03 35.18
CA ASN A 540 18.96 13.98 34.30
C ASN A 540 20.07 14.54 33.38
N ALA A 541 21.09 13.75 33.05
CA ALA A 541 22.28 14.20 32.31
C ALA A 541 22.16 14.09 30.78
N THR A 542 21.15 13.41 30.26
CA THR A 542 21.01 13.09 28.82
C THR A 542 19.60 13.34 28.28
N HIS A 543 18.63 13.68 29.13
CA HIS A 543 17.23 13.83 28.74
C HIS A 543 16.82 15.29 28.47
N PHE A 544 15.77 15.41 27.66
CA PHE A 544 15.15 16.66 27.22
C PHE A 544 13.63 16.55 27.35
N THR A 545 12.95 17.63 27.74
CA THR A 545 11.49 17.66 27.82
C THR A 545 10.89 17.90 26.44
N LEU A 546 9.78 17.21 26.15
CA LEU A 546 8.95 17.49 24.99
C LEU A 546 8.07 18.73 25.21
N PRO A 547 7.61 19.38 24.14
CA PRO A 547 6.54 20.39 24.22
C PRO A 547 5.28 19.84 24.88
N THR A 548 4.49 20.70 25.52
CA THR A 548 3.23 20.33 26.17
C THR A 548 1.99 20.54 25.28
N VAL A 549 2.16 21.25 24.16
CA VAL A 549 1.10 21.40 23.16
C VAL A 549 1.13 20.17 22.27
N GLU A 550 -0.03 19.53 22.09
CA GLU A 550 -0.13 18.39 21.18
C GLU A 550 -0.05 18.83 19.71
N GLY A 551 0.55 17.98 18.88
CA GLY A 551 0.66 18.23 17.45
C GLY A 551 1.88 17.59 16.80
N TYR A 552 2.01 17.78 15.49
CA TYR A 552 3.20 17.34 14.76
C TYR A 552 4.34 18.31 14.98
N TYR A 553 5.49 17.80 15.44
CA TYR A 553 6.70 18.57 15.62
C TYR A 553 7.80 18.05 14.71
N LYS A 554 8.45 18.97 14.02
CA LYS A 554 9.78 18.77 13.48
C LYS A 554 10.78 18.93 14.62
N VAL A 555 11.51 17.86 14.92
CA VAL A 555 12.61 17.83 15.88
C VAL A 555 13.90 18.12 15.12
N SER A 556 14.65 19.12 15.56
CA SER A 556 15.93 19.51 14.96
C SER A 556 17.02 19.53 16.02
N VAL A 557 18.08 18.74 15.82
CA VAL A 557 19.28 18.72 16.66
C VAL A 557 20.47 19.20 15.83
N ASP A 558 21.07 20.31 16.23
CA ASP A 558 22.27 20.86 15.59
C ASP A 558 23.48 20.66 16.50
N LEU A 559 24.37 19.75 16.09
CA LEU A 559 25.61 19.42 16.78
C LEU A 559 26.79 20.32 16.36
N LYS A 560 26.52 21.44 15.67
CA LYS A 560 27.51 22.45 15.25
C LYS A 560 28.64 21.85 14.40
N ASP A 561 29.83 21.73 14.97
CA ASP A 561 31.04 21.20 14.32
C ASP A 561 31.16 19.67 14.45
N GLY A 562 30.13 19.02 14.98
CA GLY A 562 30.07 17.59 15.20
C GLY A 562 30.63 17.16 16.56
N ILE A 563 30.76 15.86 16.74
CA ILE A 563 31.17 15.23 18.00
C ILE A 563 32.25 14.17 17.77
N THR A 564 32.98 13.87 18.84
CA THR A 564 33.85 12.71 18.96
C THR A 564 33.28 11.78 20.04
N ILE A 565 33.18 10.49 19.71
CA ILE A 565 32.80 9.42 20.63
C ILE A 565 34.08 8.67 21.00
N SER A 566 34.39 8.56 22.29
CA SER A 566 35.58 7.84 22.75
C SER A 566 35.38 6.33 22.77
N ASP A 567 36.47 5.57 22.60
CA ASP A 567 36.49 4.10 22.67
C ASP A 567 36.43 3.55 24.12
N GLY A 568 36.17 4.41 25.11
CA GLY A 568 36.13 4.05 26.53
C GLY A 568 34.88 3.25 26.93
N ASN A 569 34.90 2.65 28.13
CA ASN A 569 33.73 2.06 28.77
C ASN A 569 33.53 2.65 30.18
N PRO A 570 32.59 3.60 30.38
CA PRO A 570 31.62 4.09 29.39
C PRO A 570 32.26 5.01 28.35
N ALA A 571 31.71 5.01 27.13
CA ALA A 571 32.10 5.93 26.08
C ALA A 571 31.68 7.36 26.47
N THR A 572 32.49 8.35 26.10
CA THR A 572 32.25 9.77 26.36
C THR A 572 32.03 10.52 25.06
N VAL A 573 31.07 11.44 25.05
CA VAL A 573 30.76 12.29 23.89
C VAL A 573 31.31 13.69 24.12
N THR A 574 32.17 14.17 23.22
CA THR A 574 32.78 15.50 23.31
C THR A 574 32.49 16.33 22.06
N PRO A 575 32.03 17.60 22.18
CA PRO A 575 31.91 18.52 21.05
C PRO A 575 33.26 18.74 20.37
N ASN A 576 33.28 18.76 19.03
CA ASN A 576 34.51 19.06 18.27
C ASN A 576 34.83 20.57 18.25
N GLY A 577 33.81 21.42 18.47
CA GLY A 577 33.92 22.87 18.49
C GLY A 577 33.50 23.48 19.84
N SER A 578 33.60 24.80 19.94
CA SER A 578 33.26 25.55 21.17
C SER A 578 31.80 26.02 21.22
N GLY A 579 31.02 25.80 20.17
CA GLY A 579 29.61 26.17 20.12
C GLY A 579 28.73 25.16 20.85
N ASN A 580 27.78 25.65 21.65
CA ASN A 580 26.77 24.79 22.27
C ASN A 580 25.83 24.20 21.20
N PHE A 581 25.45 22.93 21.39
CA PHE A 581 24.44 22.28 20.56
C PHE A 581 23.07 22.93 20.77
N THR A 582 22.18 22.75 19.80
CA THR A 582 20.81 23.27 19.91
C THR A 582 19.79 22.20 19.57
N LEU A 583 18.81 22.01 20.45
CA LEU A 583 17.60 21.24 20.20
C LEU A 583 16.42 22.18 20.03
N ARG A 584 15.64 21.99 18.96
CA ARG A 584 14.43 22.76 18.69
C ARG A 584 13.29 21.84 18.29
N TYR A 585 12.11 22.16 18.79
CA TYR A 585 10.85 21.56 18.37
C TYR A 585 10.04 22.63 17.63
N THR A 586 9.69 22.37 16.37
CA THR A 586 8.91 23.29 15.55
C THR A 586 7.58 22.65 15.17
N LEU A 587 6.49 23.20 15.69
CA LEU A 587 5.13 22.78 15.35
C LEU A 587 4.91 22.94 13.83
N GLN A 588 4.39 21.91 13.19
CA GLN A 588 4.15 21.82 11.74
C GLN A 588 2.73 22.22 11.35
#